data_AF-A0A673N8B8-F1
#
_entry.id   AF-A0A673N8B8-F1
#
_cell.length_a   1.000
_cell.length_b   1.000
_cell.length_c   1.000
_cell.angle_alpha   90.00
_cell.angle_beta   90.00
_cell.angle_gamma   90.00
#
_symmetry.space_group_name_H-M   'P 1'
#
loop_
_entity.id
_entity.type
_entity.pdbx_description
1 polymer ?
#
loop_
_entity_poly.entity_id
_entity_poly.type
_entity_poly.pdbx_seq_one_letter_code
_entity_poly.pdbx_strand_id
1 'polypeptide(L)'
;MSSADFLKGLPVYNKTNFSRFHADSVCKASNRRPSVYLPTREYPSEQIIVTEKTNILLRYLHQQWDKKASIDRTEQVTFGKQIPSFQILSSFFFFKEIQTIPFCGSLMCRDRLL
;
A
#
# COMPACT_ATOMS: atom_id res chain seq x y z
N MET A 1 -27.01 -38.22 12.65
CA MET A 1 -27.13 -36.76 12.86
C MET A 1 -27.83 -36.18 11.65
N SER A 2 -28.92 -35.43 11.81
CA SER A 2 -29.64 -34.86 10.66
C SER A 2 -28.96 -33.57 10.18
N SER A 3 -29.10 -33.22 8.90
CA SER A 3 -28.60 -31.96 8.36
C SER A 3 -29.14 -30.72 9.10
N ALA A 4 -30.34 -30.83 9.67
CA ALA A 4 -30.96 -29.77 10.47
C ALA A 4 -30.26 -29.51 11.80
N ASP A 5 -29.61 -30.52 12.39
CA ASP A 5 -28.87 -30.36 13.65
C ASP A 5 -27.54 -29.62 13.44
N PHE A 6 -26.95 -29.73 12.25
CA PHE A 6 -25.74 -29.01 11.88
C PHE A 6 -25.96 -27.50 11.70
N LEU A 7 -27.19 -27.08 11.32
CA LEU A 7 -27.53 -25.68 11.09
C LEU A 7 -28.02 -24.93 12.34
N LYS A 8 -28.03 -25.60 13.51
CA LYS A 8 -28.39 -24.97 14.79
C LYS A 8 -27.20 -24.22 15.38
N GLY A 9 -27.48 -23.17 16.17
CA GLY A 9 -26.45 -22.47 16.96
C GLY A 9 -25.61 -21.45 16.18
N LEU A 10 -26.13 -20.89 15.08
CA LEU A 10 -25.47 -19.79 14.37
C LEU A 10 -25.22 -18.57 15.30
N PRO A 11 -24.14 -17.79 15.08
CA PRO A 11 -23.84 -16.62 15.89
C PRO A 11 -24.99 -15.62 15.94
N VAL A 12 -25.36 -15.20 17.16
CA VAL A 12 -26.37 -14.16 17.40
C VAL A 12 -25.74 -13.05 18.22
N TYR A 13 -25.34 -11.96 17.55
CA TYR A 13 -24.84 -10.76 18.23
C TYR A 13 -25.96 -10.02 18.99
N ASN A 14 -27.16 -9.99 18.41
CA ASN A 14 -28.36 -9.44 19.03
C ASN A 14 -29.62 -10.15 18.51
N LYS A 15 -30.40 -10.73 19.43
CA LYS A 15 -31.62 -11.49 19.13
C LYS A 15 -32.71 -10.65 18.47
N THR A 16 -32.69 -9.32 18.66
CA THR A 16 -33.75 -8.45 18.15
C THR A 16 -33.55 -8.02 16.70
N ASN A 17 -32.33 -8.07 16.15
CA ASN A 17 -31.96 -7.52 14.82
C ASN A 17 -32.90 -7.92 13.68
N PHE A 18 -33.35 -9.19 13.66
CA PHE A 18 -34.22 -9.72 12.60
C PHE A 18 -35.60 -10.16 13.10
N SER A 19 -35.89 -10.01 14.40
CA SER A 19 -37.15 -10.45 15.02
C SER A 19 -38.40 -9.76 14.46
N ARG A 20 -38.24 -8.55 13.89
CA ARG A 20 -39.32 -7.72 13.32
C ARG A 20 -39.23 -7.54 11.80
N PHE A 21 -38.34 -8.28 11.14
CA PHE A 21 -38.17 -8.17 9.70
C PHE A 21 -39.35 -8.85 8.98
N HIS A 22 -40.08 -8.09 8.16
CA HIS A 22 -41.18 -8.60 7.32
C HIS A 22 -40.86 -8.33 5.85
N ALA A 23 -40.73 -9.37 5.04
CA ALA A 23 -40.46 -9.26 3.60
C ALA A 23 -41.67 -8.73 2.81
N ASP A 24 -42.89 -8.94 3.34
CA ASP A 24 -44.15 -8.67 2.64
C ASP A 24 -44.64 -7.22 2.77
N SER A 25 -43.90 -6.36 3.49
CA SER A 25 -44.20 -4.92 3.53
C SER A 25 -43.77 -4.28 2.20
N VAL A 26 -44.56 -4.55 1.15
CA VAL A 26 -44.69 -3.88 -0.14
C VAL A 26 -43.39 -3.27 -0.68
N CYS A 27 -42.87 -3.87 -1.75
CA CYS A 27 -41.79 -3.35 -2.59
C CYS A 27 -42.02 -1.90 -3.06
N LYS A 28 -41.83 -0.91 -2.18
CA LYS A 28 -41.55 0.48 -2.53
C LYS A 28 -40.04 0.58 -2.71
N ALA A 29 -39.52 -0.07 -3.75
CA ALA A 29 -38.11 -0.05 -4.13
C ALA A 29 -37.56 1.38 -4.29
N SER A 30 -38.45 2.37 -4.49
CA SER A 30 -38.11 3.79 -4.63
C SER A 30 -37.73 4.51 -3.32
N ASN A 31 -38.27 4.12 -2.15
CA ASN A 31 -38.14 4.91 -0.90
C ASN A 31 -37.09 4.38 0.11
N ARG A 32 -36.32 3.35 -0.26
CA ARG A 32 -35.32 2.72 0.63
C ARG A 32 -33.87 3.06 0.30
N ARG A 33 -33.61 3.99 -0.63
CA ARG A 33 -32.23 4.44 -0.86
C ARG A 33 -31.77 5.12 0.44
N PRO A 34 -30.69 4.62 1.10
CA PRO A 34 -30.11 5.33 2.22
C PRO A 34 -29.82 6.76 1.79
N SER A 35 -30.14 7.73 2.64
CA SER A 35 -29.78 9.11 2.37
C SER A 35 -28.27 9.20 2.14
N VAL A 36 -27.87 9.92 1.10
CA VAL A 36 -26.45 10.15 0.83
C VAL A 36 -25.87 11.01 1.96
N TYR A 37 -24.71 10.61 2.47
CA TYR A 37 -23.98 11.43 3.44
C TYR A 37 -23.48 12.71 2.76
N LEU A 38 -23.92 13.86 3.29
CA LEU A 38 -23.47 15.18 2.84
C LEU A 38 -22.57 15.76 3.94
N PRO A 39 -21.23 15.74 3.78
CA PRO A 39 -20.33 16.31 4.77
C PRO A 39 -20.56 17.83 4.87
N THR A 40 -20.97 18.32 6.04
CA THR A 40 -21.22 19.76 6.29
C THR A 40 -20.10 20.44 7.08
N ARG A 41 -19.17 19.65 7.62
CA ARG A 41 -18.03 20.10 8.41
C ARG A 41 -16.80 19.35 7.94
N GLU A 42 -15.70 20.07 7.77
CA GLU A 42 -14.41 19.47 7.52
C GLU A 42 -13.72 19.15 8.84
N TYR A 43 -13.26 17.91 8.97
CA TYR A 43 -12.41 17.46 10.05
C TYR A 43 -11.08 17.01 9.44
N PRO A 44 -9.93 17.54 9.89
CA PRO A 44 -8.64 17.12 9.36
C PRO A 44 -8.38 15.65 9.71
N SER A 45 -7.76 14.92 8.79
CA SER A 45 -7.32 13.55 9.04
C SER A 45 -6.09 13.53 9.94
N GLU A 46 -6.05 12.65 10.94
CA GLU A 46 -4.94 12.54 11.89
C GLU A 46 -3.66 12.00 11.23
N GLN A 47 -3.80 11.15 10.21
CA GLN A 47 -2.69 10.53 9.50
C GLN A 47 -2.96 10.55 7.99
N ILE A 48 -1.89 10.61 7.20
CA ILE A 48 -1.94 10.56 5.75
C ILE A 48 -1.23 9.31 5.24
N ILE A 49 -1.81 8.67 4.22
CA ILE A 49 -1.15 7.54 3.54
C ILE A 49 -0.10 8.12 2.60
N VAL A 50 1.18 7.88 2.90
CA VAL A 50 2.31 8.31 2.08
C VAL A 50 2.92 7.10 1.38
N THR A 51 3.03 7.17 0.06
CA THR A 51 3.79 6.19 -0.73
C THR A 51 5.27 6.52 -0.71
N GLU A 52 6.12 5.49 -0.65
CA GLU A 52 7.56 5.70 -0.75
C GLU A 52 7.91 6.20 -2.16
N LYS A 53 8.66 7.31 -2.23
CA LYS A 53 9.04 7.95 -3.50
C LYS A 53 10.15 7.22 -4.25
N THR A 54 10.84 6.29 -3.59
CA THR A 54 12.01 5.63 -4.16
C THR A 54 11.60 4.65 -5.25
N ASN A 55 12.38 4.61 -6.32
CA ASN A 55 12.23 3.58 -7.34
C ASN A 55 12.46 2.18 -6.72
N ILE A 56 11.55 1.25 -6.99
CA ILE A 56 11.57 -0.09 -6.41
C ILE A 56 12.86 -0.87 -6.71
N LEU A 57 13.46 -0.66 -7.88
CA LEU A 57 14.71 -1.29 -8.28
C LEU A 57 15.87 -0.74 -7.46
N LEU A 58 15.96 0.60 -7.32
CA LEU A 58 17.01 1.23 -6.54
C LEU A 58 16.94 0.81 -5.07
N ARG A 59 15.75 0.82 -4.47
CA ARG A 59 15.53 0.34 -3.10
C ARG A 59 16.01 -1.09 -2.93
N TYR A 60 15.74 -1.97 -3.90
CA TYR A 60 16.21 -3.34 -3.87
C TYR A 60 17.74 -3.44 -3.95
N LEU A 61 18.38 -2.73 -4.88
CA LEU A 61 19.83 -2.75 -5.03
C LEU A 61 20.55 -2.22 -3.79
N HIS A 62 20.07 -1.11 -3.21
CA HIS A 62 20.59 -0.58 -1.94
C HIS A 62 20.47 -1.61 -0.82
N GLN A 63 19.31 -2.24 -0.67
CA GLN A 63 19.10 -3.28 0.35
C GLN A 63 20.04 -4.48 0.16
N GLN A 64 20.28 -4.92 -1.08
CA GLN A 64 21.22 -6.02 -1.35
C GLN A 64 22.66 -5.62 -1.00
N TRP A 65 23.04 -4.39 -1.33
CA TRP A 65 24.35 -3.86 -0.99
C TRP A 65 24.55 -3.73 0.52
N ASP A 66 23.62 -3.13 1.23
CA ASP A 66 23.70 -2.92 2.68
C ASP A 66 23.72 -4.24 3.45
N LYS A 67 22.96 -5.24 2.99
CA LYS A 67 23.01 -6.61 3.53
C LYS A 67 24.39 -7.25 3.33
N LYS A 68 25.01 -7.05 2.16
CA LYS A 68 26.35 -7.58 1.90
C LYS A 68 27.40 -6.86 2.74
N ALA A 69 27.27 -5.55 2.90
CA ALA A 69 28.14 -4.75 3.75
C ALA A 69 28.01 -5.11 5.24
N SER A 70 26.82 -5.46 5.74
CA SER A 70 26.64 -5.86 7.14
C SER A 70 27.20 -7.25 7.46
N ILE A 71 27.15 -8.19 6.50
CA ILE A 71 27.80 -9.50 6.60
C ILE A 71 29.32 -9.32 6.73
N ASP A 72 29.89 -8.53 5.81
CA ASP A 72 31.33 -8.26 5.79
C ASP A 72 31.78 -7.52 7.08
N ARG A 73 30.96 -6.61 7.62
CA ARG A 73 31.21 -5.93 8.91
C ARG A 73 31.16 -6.88 10.10
N THR A 74 30.26 -7.87 10.09
CA THR A 74 30.16 -8.86 11.18
C THR A 74 31.35 -9.81 11.16
N GLU A 75 31.83 -10.19 9.97
CA GLU A 75 33.05 -10.98 9.79
C GLU A 75 34.32 -10.19 10.19
N GLN A 76 34.35 -8.88 9.94
CA GLN A 76 35.43 -7.98 10.35
C GLN A 76 35.53 -7.73 11.86
N VAL A 77 34.47 -7.96 12.65
CA VAL A 77 34.57 -7.95 14.13
C VAL A 77 35.34 -9.18 14.63
N THR A 78 35.36 -10.26 13.85
CA THR A 78 36.11 -11.51 14.14
C THR A 78 37.52 -11.55 13.54
N PHE A 79 37.79 -10.84 12.44
CA PHE A 79 39.12 -10.79 11.83
C PHE A 79 39.63 -9.35 11.71
N GLY A 80 40.54 -9.00 12.62
CA GLY A 80 41.24 -7.73 12.56
C GLY A 80 42.00 -7.55 11.24
N LYS A 81 41.81 -6.36 10.64
CA LYS A 81 42.57 -5.74 9.54
C LYS A 81 42.35 -6.36 8.14
N GLN A 82 41.59 -5.67 7.30
CA GLN A 82 42.12 -5.01 6.10
C GLN A 82 41.11 -4.00 5.56
N ILE A 83 41.53 -2.76 5.35
CA ILE A 83 40.77 -1.73 4.65
C ILE A 83 40.77 -2.09 3.15
N PRO A 84 39.64 -2.30 2.47
CA PRO A 84 39.64 -2.34 1.02
C PRO A 84 39.38 -0.93 0.50
N SER A 85 40.36 -0.43 -0.24
CA SER A 85 40.41 0.85 -0.97
C SER A 85 39.35 1.01 -2.08
N PHE A 86 38.21 0.32 -2.01
CA PHE A 86 37.15 0.33 -3.04
C PHE A 86 35.96 1.24 -2.73
N GLN A 87 35.86 1.82 -1.52
CA GLN A 87 34.73 2.70 -1.18
C GLN A 87 34.80 4.10 -1.82
N ILE A 88 35.96 4.55 -2.32
CA ILE A 88 36.09 5.90 -2.89
C ILE A 88 35.61 5.94 -4.36
N LEU A 89 35.63 4.81 -5.07
CA LEU A 89 35.31 4.80 -6.51
C LEU A 89 33.81 4.74 -6.81
N SER A 90 32.96 4.25 -5.89
CA SER A 90 31.51 4.22 -6.11
C SER A 90 30.86 5.60 -5.96
N SER A 91 31.41 6.47 -5.10
CA SER A 91 30.94 7.86 -4.96
C SER A 91 31.19 8.71 -6.22
N PHE A 92 32.27 8.43 -6.96
CA PHE A 92 32.57 9.13 -8.21
C PHE A 92 31.78 8.61 -9.41
N PHE A 93 31.42 7.32 -9.45
CA PHE A 93 30.68 6.75 -10.57
C PHE A 93 29.18 7.05 -10.52
N PHE A 94 28.58 7.19 -9.33
CA PHE A 94 27.13 7.45 -9.23
C PHE A 94 26.75 8.93 -9.40
N PHE A 95 27.67 9.87 -9.14
CA PHE A 95 27.35 11.30 -9.20
C PHE A 95 27.61 11.95 -10.56
N LYS A 96 28.27 11.26 -11.50
CA LYS A 96 28.64 11.85 -12.80
C LYS A 96 27.69 11.53 -13.96
N GLU A 97 26.63 10.76 -13.72
CA GLU A 97 25.75 10.24 -14.79
C GLU A 97 24.25 10.45 -14.54
N ILE A 98 23.86 11.50 -13.79
CA ILE A 98 22.44 11.93 -13.67
C ILE A 98 22.32 13.45 -13.75
N GLN A 99 23.09 14.09 -14.64
CA GLN A 99 22.88 15.51 -14.95
C GLN A 99 22.96 15.78 -16.45
N THR A 100 22.10 15.11 -17.23
CA THR A 100 21.67 15.58 -18.56
C THR A 100 20.56 14.68 -19.11
N ILE A 101 19.32 14.90 -18.66
CA ILE A 101 18.16 14.58 -19.52
C ILE A 101 17.17 15.75 -19.43
N PRO A 102 17.13 16.65 -20.43
CA PRO A 102 16.04 17.61 -20.57
C PRO A 102 14.88 16.89 -21.26
N PHE A 103 13.81 16.56 -20.54
CA PHE A 103 12.54 16.23 -21.18
C PHE A 103 11.74 17.53 -21.38
N CYS A 104 12.01 18.19 -22.50
CA CYS A 104 11.08 19.09 -23.17
C CYS A 104 10.29 18.25 -24.19
N GLY A 105 8.96 18.30 -24.18
CA GLY A 105 8.19 17.68 -25.26
C GLY A 105 6.75 17.31 -24.91
N SER A 106 5.89 18.32 -25.00
CA SER A 106 4.44 18.24 -25.14
C SER A 106 3.96 17.06 -26.01
N LEU A 107 2.99 16.27 -25.53
CA LEU A 107 2.09 15.53 -26.40
C LEU A 107 0.68 15.50 -25.81
N MET A 108 -0.07 16.54 -26.18
CA MET A 108 -1.51 16.50 -26.40
C MET A 108 -1.84 15.40 -27.43
N CYS A 109 -2.58 14.37 -27.05
CA CYS A 109 -3.42 13.54 -27.93
C CYS A 109 -4.58 13.00 -27.08
N ARG A 110 -5.69 13.74 -27.01
CA ARG A 110 -6.92 13.52 -27.79
C ARG A 110 -7.66 12.23 -27.43
N ASP A 111 -8.70 12.43 -26.64
CA ASP A 111 -9.87 11.57 -26.53
C ASP A 111 -10.45 11.23 -27.90
N ARG A 112 -10.53 9.93 -28.21
CA ARG A 112 -11.52 9.40 -29.15
C ARG A 112 -11.77 7.91 -28.90
N LEU A 113 -13.06 7.61 -28.68
CA LEU A 113 -13.74 6.30 -28.77
C LEU A 113 -13.48 5.30 -27.62
N LEU A 114 -14.40 5.26 -26.65
CA LEU A 114 -15.68 4.52 -26.73
C LEU A 114 -16.66 5.04 -25.68
#